data_AF-A0A1L9BMU0-F1
#
_entry.id   AF-A0A1L9BMU0-F1
#
_cell.length_a   1.000
_cell.length_b   1.000
_cell.length_c   1.000
_cell.angle_alpha   90.00
_cell.angle_beta   90.00
_cell.angle_gamma   90.00
#
_symmetry.space_group_name_H-M   'P 1'
#
loop_
_entity.id
_entity.type
_entity.pdbx_description
1 polymer ?
#
loop_
_entity_poly.entity_id
_entity_poly.type
_entity_poly.pdbx_seq_one_letter_code
_entity_poly.pdbx_strand_id
1 'polypeptide(L)'
;MTEETVDNNAWFRELLRLWRPAGTPSEKDGEGRVSSLRLAVRDGYLSFYGAGQQIAKVKCTERSFHEEVHRKYLEADQTQGRDYLRPAPPAADAAGAVLANRVAAAAPWHGREKLFVDEVIAANPDIFDLEVALSLPRPGAARPIAVRLDLAALEPHQDGWRIVLWEAKMANDGRAKSLTEPTTMAQHRGYSEWLQDEANAAALIAGTKEACRLLVRLRELAIHAGQTNMPPLGKGIVAAGSDSGTPLTLDRSVRYVIDARGDTRATFIGNGHDAKLRGLAGHVQVIGQGDLLTLDTL
;
A
#
# COMPACT_ATOMS: atom_id res chain seq x y z
N MET A 1 -9.25 -18.00 4.94
CA MET A 1 -10.34 -17.59 4.04
C MET A 1 -10.51 -18.65 2.97
N THR A 2 -11.76 -19.00 2.65
CA THR A 2 -12.14 -20.08 1.74
C THR A 2 -13.07 -19.56 0.66
N GLU A 3 -13.34 -20.38 -0.37
CA GLU A 3 -14.36 -20.09 -1.38
C GLU A 3 -15.74 -19.91 -0.74
N GLU A 4 -16.07 -20.75 0.25
CA GLU A 4 -17.28 -20.58 1.07
C GLU A 4 -17.36 -19.21 1.75
N THR A 5 -16.21 -18.66 2.20
CA THR A 5 -16.18 -17.29 2.75
C THR A 5 -16.60 -16.27 1.70
N VAL A 6 -16.20 -16.44 0.44
CA VAL A 6 -16.56 -15.56 -0.68
C VAL A 6 -18.04 -15.75 -1.04
N ASP A 7 -18.52 -16.98 -1.09
CA ASP A 7 -19.89 -17.29 -1.51
C ASP A 7 -20.94 -16.82 -0.49
N ASN A 8 -20.61 -16.89 0.80
CA ASN A 8 -21.49 -16.44 1.87
C ASN A 8 -21.45 -14.91 2.10
N ASN A 9 -20.55 -14.17 1.45
CA ASN A 9 -20.36 -12.74 1.69
C ASN A 9 -20.28 -11.94 0.38
N ALA A 10 -21.43 -11.51 -0.13
CA ALA A 10 -21.52 -10.73 -1.37
C ALA A 10 -20.66 -9.44 -1.34
N TRP A 11 -20.62 -8.74 -0.21
CA TRP A 11 -19.77 -7.55 -0.05
C TRP A 11 -18.27 -7.88 -0.21
N PHE A 12 -17.82 -9.04 0.29
CA PHE A 12 -16.42 -9.45 0.17
C PHE A 12 -16.08 -9.91 -1.24
N ARG A 13 -17.02 -10.63 -1.88
CA ARG A 13 -16.93 -10.99 -3.30
C ARG A 13 -16.70 -9.74 -4.16
N GLU A 14 -17.47 -8.68 -3.94
CA GLU A 14 -17.33 -7.43 -4.70
C GLU A 14 -16.01 -6.70 -4.41
N LEU A 15 -15.50 -6.73 -3.17
CA LEU A 15 -14.16 -6.20 -2.85
C LEU A 15 -13.06 -6.92 -3.67
N LEU A 16 -13.15 -8.25 -3.78
CA LEU A 16 -12.21 -9.05 -4.58
C LEU A 16 -12.35 -8.78 -6.09
N ARG A 17 -13.56 -8.52 -6.59
CA ARG A 17 -13.82 -8.16 -8.00
C ARG A 17 -13.38 -6.74 -8.38
N LEU A 18 -13.19 -5.86 -7.42
CA LEU A 18 -12.60 -4.54 -7.69
C LEU A 18 -11.09 -4.51 -7.45
N TRP A 19 -10.52 -5.52 -6.81
CA TRP A 19 -9.08 -5.55 -6.54
C TRP A 19 -8.26 -5.69 -7.83
N ARG A 20 -7.23 -4.86 -7.99
CA ARG A 20 -6.20 -4.96 -9.02
C ARG A 20 -4.83 -5.12 -8.36
N PRO A 21 -4.10 -6.21 -8.61
CA PRO A 21 -2.77 -6.42 -8.03
C PRO A 21 -1.76 -5.40 -8.56
N ALA A 22 -0.61 -5.30 -7.90
CA ALA A 22 0.51 -4.49 -8.38
C ALA A 22 0.96 -4.93 -9.79
N GLY A 23 1.57 -4.02 -10.54
CA GLY A 23 1.89 -4.24 -11.97
C GLY A 23 0.68 -4.15 -12.90
N THR A 24 -0.49 -3.79 -12.37
CA THR A 24 -1.71 -3.54 -13.14
C THR A 24 -2.19 -2.12 -12.90
N PRO A 25 -2.48 -1.33 -13.96
CA PRO A 25 -3.12 -0.03 -13.82
C PRO A 25 -4.45 -0.10 -13.08
N SER A 26 -4.73 0.91 -12.27
CA SER A 26 -6.07 1.08 -11.71
C SER A 26 -7.08 1.38 -12.80
N GLU A 27 -8.27 0.79 -12.68
CA GLU A 27 -9.40 1.12 -13.53
C GLU A 27 -9.96 2.48 -13.16
N LYS A 28 -10.56 3.13 -14.16
CA LYS A 28 -11.19 4.44 -14.01
C LYS A 28 -12.64 4.37 -14.49
N ASP A 29 -13.51 5.14 -13.85
CA ASP A 29 -14.89 5.34 -14.30
C ASP A 29 -14.97 6.30 -15.50
N GLY A 30 -16.19 6.56 -15.98
CA GLY A 30 -16.44 7.45 -17.12
C GLY A 30 -15.97 8.90 -16.90
N GLU A 31 -15.80 9.30 -15.64
CA GLU A 31 -15.27 10.62 -15.24
C GLU A 31 -13.75 10.60 -15.01
N GLY A 32 -13.08 9.47 -15.26
CA GLY A 32 -11.63 9.31 -15.10
C GLY A 32 -11.16 9.14 -13.65
N ARG A 33 -12.07 8.88 -12.70
CA ARG A 33 -11.75 8.65 -11.28
C ARG A 33 -11.44 7.18 -11.06
N VAL A 34 -10.50 6.88 -10.15
CA VAL A 34 -10.15 5.49 -9.80
C VAL A 34 -11.38 4.74 -9.29
N SER A 35 -11.70 3.62 -9.93
CA SER A 35 -12.85 2.75 -9.62
C SER A 35 -12.45 1.36 -9.12
N SER A 36 -11.17 0.98 -9.28
CA SER A 36 -10.61 -0.25 -8.72
C SER A 36 -9.96 -0.05 -7.35
N LEU A 37 -9.59 -1.16 -6.71
CA LEU A 37 -8.99 -1.21 -5.38
C LEU A 37 -7.58 -1.79 -5.40
N ARG A 38 -6.73 -1.29 -4.50
CA ARG A 38 -5.48 -1.93 -4.02
C ARG A 38 -5.74 -2.64 -2.70
N LEU A 39 -4.87 -3.57 -2.35
CA LEU A 39 -5.04 -4.43 -1.17
C LEU A 39 -3.76 -4.46 -0.35
N ALA A 40 -3.91 -4.30 0.96
CA ALA A 40 -2.85 -4.43 1.94
C ALA A 40 -3.21 -5.55 2.92
N VAL A 41 -2.24 -6.42 3.22
CA VAL A 41 -2.41 -7.56 4.13
C VAL A 41 -1.83 -7.24 5.50
N ARG A 42 -2.57 -7.51 6.56
CA ARG A 42 -2.15 -7.28 7.95
C ARG A 42 -2.47 -8.49 8.81
N ASP A 43 -1.87 -8.53 10.00
CA ASP A 43 -2.19 -9.57 10.98
C ASP A 43 -3.68 -9.50 11.39
N GLY A 44 -4.44 -10.47 10.92
CA GLY A 44 -5.87 -10.65 11.19
C GLY A 44 -6.79 -9.62 10.55
N TYR A 45 -6.36 -8.85 9.54
CA TYR A 45 -7.25 -8.05 8.70
C TYR A 45 -6.67 -7.71 7.33
N LEU A 46 -7.55 -7.38 6.38
CA LEU A 46 -7.23 -6.83 5.08
C LEU A 46 -7.64 -5.37 5.01
N SER A 47 -6.97 -4.57 4.19
CA SER A 47 -7.37 -3.20 3.89
C SER A 47 -7.43 -2.98 2.39
N PHE A 48 -8.58 -2.56 1.89
CA PHE A 48 -8.82 -2.23 0.50
C PHE A 48 -8.79 -0.71 0.31
N TYR A 49 -8.04 -0.24 -0.68
CA TYR A 49 -7.79 1.18 -0.91
C TYR A 49 -8.19 1.60 -2.32
N GLY A 50 -8.89 2.72 -2.46
CA GLY A 50 -9.06 3.44 -3.73
C GLY A 50 -8.18 4.69 -3.70
N ALA A 51 -7.12 4.73 -4.52
CA ALA A 51 -6.16 5.84 -4.59
C ALA A 51 -5.73 6.40 -3.21
N GLY A 52 -5.29 5.50 -2.31
CA GLY A 52 -4.82 5.83 -0.97
C GLY A 52 -5.91 6.08 0.09
N GLN A 53 -7.19 6.00 -0.27
CA GLN A 53 -8.29 6.04 0.68
C GLN A 53 -8.72 4.63 1.07
N GLN A 54 -8.73 4.30 2.38
CA GLN A 54 -9.19 2.98 2.84
C GLN A 54 -10.72 2.87 2.69
N ILE A 55 -11.16 2.15 1.66
CA ILE A 55 -12.57 1.95 1.31
C ILE A 55 -13.21 0.91 2.23
N ALA A 56 -12.47 -0.14 2.58
CA ALA A 56 -12.92 -1.17 3.49
C ALA A 56 -11.74 -1.74 4.27
N LYS A 57 -11.97 -2.02 5.55
CA LYS A 57 -11.10 -2.85 6.37
C LYS A 57 -11.85 -4.14 6.67
N VAL A 58 -11.31 -5.28 6.27
CA VAL A 58 -11.95 -6.58 6.48
C VAL A 58 -11.26 -7.26 7.65
N LYS A 59 -11.94 -7.36 8.80
CA LYS A 59 -11.44 -8.20 9.88
C LYS A 59 -11.61 -9.66 9.45
N CYS A 60 -10.52 -10.43 9.46
CA CYS A 60 -10.53 -11.81 8.99
C CYS A 60 -9.68 -12.69 9.93
N THR A 61 -10.29 -13.06 11.05
CA THR A 61 -9.72 -14.03 12.01
C THR A 61 -10.64 -15.25 12.09
N GLU A 62 -10.18 -16.33 12.70
CA GLU A 62 -11.00 -17.53 12.94
C GLU A 62 -12.33 -17.23 13.65
N ARG A 63 -12.35 -16.17 14.47
CA ARG A 63 -13.51 -15.78 15.29
C ARG A 63 -14.33 -14.65 14.68
N SER A 64 -13.84 -14.00 13.63
CA SER A 64 -14.45 -12.77 13.15
C SER A 64 -14.20 -12.52 11.68
N PHE A 65 -15.30 -12.39 10.93
CA PHE A 65 -15.29 -12.01 9.53
C PHE A 65 -16.33 -10.92 9.27
N HIS A 66 -15.89 -9.68 9.10
CA HIS A 66 -16.76 -8.54 8.82
C HIS A 66 -15.99 -7.36 8.21
N GLU A 67 -16.70 -6.46 7.54
CA GLU A 67 -16.15 -5.18 7.11
C GLU A 67 -16.31 -4.08 8.17
N GLU A 68 -15.32 -3.19 8.21
CA GLU A 68 -15.33 -1.91 8.89
C GLU A 68 -15.09 -0.82 7.84
N VAL A 69 -15.89 0.24 7.88
CA VAL A 69 -15.91 1.31 6.87
C VAL A 69 -15.91 2.66 7.56
N HIS A 70 -15.14 3.60 7.03
CA HIS A 70 -15.13 4.95 7.56
C HIS A 70 -16.49 5.64 7.33
N ARG A 71 -17.09 6.22 8.38
CA ARG A 71 -18.43 6.85 8.33
C ARG A 71 -18.63 7.81 7.15
N LYS A 72 -17.59 8.58 6.81
CA LYS A 72 -17.60 9.55 5.67
C LYS A 72 -17.98 8.96 4.31
N TYR A 73 -18.00 7.63 4.14
CA TYR A 73 -18.44 6.96 2.91
C TYR A 73 -19.84 6.34 2.99
N LEU A 74 -20.50 6.44 4.15
CA LEU A 74 -21.81 5.84 4.42
C LEU A 74 -22.91 6.88 4.57
N GLU A 75 -22.59 8.03 5.17
CA GLU A 75 -23.57 9.09 5.51
C GLU A 75 -23.30 10.33 4.65
N ALA A 76 -24.36 10.91 4.07
CA ALA A 76 -24.27 12.09 3.21
C ALA A 76 -24.00 13.39 3.97
N ASP A 77 -24.24 13.42 5.28
CA ASP A 77 -24.08 14.61 6.12
C ASP A 77 -22.79 14.51 6.96
N GLN A 78 -21.80 15.33 6.61
CA GLN A 78 -20.45 15.24 7.14
C GLN A 78 -20.37 15.84 8.55
N THR A 79 -20.14 15.00 9.55
CA THR A 79 -19.54 15.43 10.81
C THR A 79 -18.22 14.73 11.04
N GLN A 80 -17.22 15.52 11.47
CA GLN A 80 -15.88 15.07 11.79
C GLN A 80 -15.92 14.00 12.89
N GLY A 81 -15.38 12.82 12.60
CA GLY A 81 -15.21 11.73 13.55
C GLY A 81 -14.32 10.64 12.97
N ARG A 82 -13.52 9.97 13.80
CA ARG A 82 -12.63 8.86 13.43
C ARG A 82 -13.36 7.50 13.38
N ASP A 83 -14.68 7.52 13.31
CA ASP A 83 -15.48 6.32 13.55
C ASP A 83 -15.48 5.42 12.31
N TYR A 84 -14.87 4.26 12.46
CA TYR A 84 -15.10 3.10 11.60
C TYR A 84 -16.35 2.38 12.10
N LEU A 85 -17.30 2.18 11.20
CA LEU A 85 -18.57 1.54 11.46
C LEU A 85 -18.60 0.15 10.83
N ARG A 86 -19.39 -0.75 11.41
CA ARG A 86 -19.71 -2.05 10.82
C ARG A 86 -21.07 -1.93 10.13
N PRO A 87 -21.11 -1.66 8.81
CA PRO A 87 -22.38 -1.61 8.10
C PRO A 87 -23.06 -2.98 8.13
N ALA A 88 -24.39 -2.98 8.06
CA ALA A 88 -25.13 -4.21 7.80
C ALA A 88 -24.73 -4.73 6.40
N PRO A 89 -24.49 -6.05 6.24
CA PRO A 89 -24.19 -6.62 4.93
C PRO A 89 -25.31 -6.28 3.92
N PRO A 90 -24.98 -5.74 2.74
CA PRO A 90 -25.97 -5.47 1.71
C PRO A 90 -26.55 -6.78 1.16
N ALA A 91 -27.75 -6.70 0.59
CA ALA A 91 -28.30 -7.78 -0.24
C ALA A 91 -27.35 -8.08 -1.42
N ALA A 92 -27.32 -9.34 -1.87
CA ALA A 92 -26.34 -9.80 -2.86
C ALA A 92 -26.42 -9.06 -4.19
N ASP A 93 -27.63 -8.70 -4.64
CA ASP A 93 -27.91 -7.93 -5.84
C ASP A 93 -27.54 -6.43 -5.71
N ALA A 94 -27.53 -5.90 -4.48
CA ALA A 94 -27.17 -4.51 -4.18
C ALA A 94 -25.67 -4.32 -3.87
N ALA A 95 -24.94 -5.38 -3.51
CA ALA A 95 -23.56 -5.31 -3.00
C ALA A 95 -22.60 -4.55 -3.93
N GLY A 96 -22.67 -4.83 -5.25
CA GLY A 96 -21.81 -4.18 -6.24
C GLY A 96 -22.07 -2.68 -6.35
N ALA A 97 -23.35 -2.27 -6.38
CA ALA A 97 -23.73 -0.86 -6.45
C ALA A 97 -23.34 -0.09 -5.18
N VAL A 98 -23.51 -0.71 -4.00
CA VAL A 98 -23.09 -0.12 -2.71
C VAL A 98 -21.58 0.12 -2.69
N LEU A 99 -20.78 -0.85 -3.12
CA LEU A 99 -19.33 -0.70 -3.15
C LEU A 99 -18.89 0.34 -4.19
N ALA A 100 -19.48 0.35 -5.40
CA ALA A 100 -19.17 1.32 -6.43
C ALA A 100 -19.45 2.77 -5.96
N ASN A 101 -20.59 3.00 -5.31
CA ASN A 101 -20.93 4.30 -4.72
C ASN A 101 -19.92 4.71 -3.64
N ARG A 102 -19.47 3.75 -2.81
CA ARG A 102 -18.46 3.97 -1.77
C ARG A 102 -17.12 4.40 -2.36
N VAL A 103 -16.68 3.74 -3.43
CA VAL A 103 -15.45 4.11 -4.15
C VAL A 103 -15.58 5.50 -4.78
N ALA A 104 -16.71 5.79 -5.44
CA ALA A 104 -16.96 7.10 -6.02
C ALA A 104 -16.96 8.23 -4.96
N ALA A 105 -17.52 7.97 -3.77
CA ALA A 105 -17.53 8.92 -2.65
C ALA A 105 -16.11 9.21 -2.10
N ALA A 106 -15.12 8.34 -2.37
CA ALA A 106 -13.74 8.56 -1.97
C ALA A 106 -12.98 9.52 -2.91
N ALA A 107 -13.43 9.68 -4.15
CA ALA A 107 -12.73 10.45 -5.18
C ALA A 107 -12.34 11.89 -4.79
N PRO A 108 -13.18 12.68 -4.11
CA PRO A 108 -12.81 14.04 -3.68
C PRO A 108 -11.65 14.09 -2.69
N TRP A 109 -11.31 12.97 -2.06
CA TRP A 109 -10.26 12.87 -1.03
C TRP A 109 -8.93 12.38 -1.58
N HIS A 110 -8.82 12.12 -2.88
CA HIS A 110 -7.60 11.64 -3.50
C HIS A 110 -6.55 12.76 -3.54
N GLY A 111 -5.49 12.59 -2.73
CA GLY A 111 -4.32 13.46 -2.78
C GLY A 111 -3.42 13.12 -3.97
N ARG A 112 -2.74 14.12 -4.54
CA ARG A 112 -1.79 13.93 -5.65
C ARG A 112 -0.70 12.90 -5.33
N GLU A 113 -0.16 12.94 -4.11
CA GLU A 113 0.83 11.96 -3.64
C GLU A 113 0.29 10.53 -3.68
N LYS A 114 -0.96 10.31 -3.29
CA LYS A 114 -1.56 8.98 -3.28
C LYS A 114 -1.93 8.46 -4.67
N LEU A 115 -2.26 9.36 -5.60
CA LEU A 115 -2.40 9.01 -7.02
C LEU A 115 -1.04 8.63 -7.61
N PHE A 116 0.03 9.36 -7.28
CA PHE A 116 1.38 9.00 -7.68
C PHE A 116 1.80 7.63 -7.14
N VAL A 117 1.55 7.34 -5.85
CA VAL A 117 1.79 6.02 -5.26
C VAL A 117 1.04 4.93 -6.02
N ASP A 118 -0.23 5.15 -6.39
CA ASP A 118 -1.01 4.18 -7.18
C ASP A 118 -0.45 3.93 -8.58
N GLU A 119 0.09 4.96 -9.24
CA GLU A 119 0.79 4.85 -10.52
C GLU A 119 2.11 4.08 -10.40
N VAL A 120 2.87 4.28 -9.32
CA VAL A 120 4.06 3.48 -9.01
C VAL A 120 3.67 2.01 -8.77
N ILE A 121 2.60 1.74 -8.02
CA ILE A 121 2.07 0.37 -7.85
C ILE A 121 1.71 -0.27 -9.20
N ALA A 122 1.09 0.49 -10.10
CA ALA A 122 0.75 0.00 -11.42
C ALA A 122 1.97 -0.37 -12.28
N ALA A 123 3.09 0.33 -12.12
CA ALA A 123 4.30 0.11 -12.90
C ALA A 123 5.20 -1.02 -12.34
N ASN A 124 5.00 -1.44 -11.09
CA ASN A 124 5.90 -2.33 -10.37
C ASN A 124 5.17 -3.60 -9.88
N PRO A 125 5.28 -4.74 -10.58
CA PRO A 125 4.51 -5.96 -10.28
C PRO A 125 4.85 -6.62 -8.95
N ASP A 126 6.03 -6.35 -8.40
CA ASP A 126 6.53 -6.97 -7.16
C ASP A 126 6.33 -6.10 -5.91
N ILE A 127 5.48 -5.06 -6.00
CA ILE A 127 4.97 -4.38 -4.80
C ILE A 127 3.91 -5.27 -4.14
N PHE A 128 4.17 -5.65 -2.89
CA PHE A 128 3.31 -6.59 -2.15
C PHE A 128 2.51 -5.91 -1.03
N ASP A 129 2.91 -4.73 -0.59
CA ASP A 129 2.20 -4.01 0.46
C ASP A 129 2.26 -2.49 0.27
N LEU A 130 1.27 -1.82 0.84
CA LEU A 130 1.14 -0.36 0.90
C LEU A 130 0.76 0.06 2.30
N GLU A 131 1.11 1.27 2.74
CA GLU A 131 0.82 1.76 4.10
C GLU A 131 1.36 0.82 5.20
N VAL A 132 2.59 0.32 5.02
CA VAL A 132 3.24 -0.63 5.91
C VAL A 132 3.42 -0.01 7.29
N ALA A 133 2.75 -0.58 8.29
CA ALA A 133 2.77 -0.06 9.65
C ALA A 133 3.85 -0.74 10.48
N LEU A 134 4.89 0.01 10.83
CA LEU A 134 5.93 -0.40 11.77
C LEU A 134 5.56 0.06 13.17
N SER A 135 5.51 -0.88 14.11
CA SER A 135 5.18 -0.59 15.51
C SER A 135 6.44 -0.16 16.24
N LEU A 136 6.59 1.15 16.47
CA LEU A 136 7.70 1.74 17.21
C LEU A 136 7.33 1.87 18.70
N PRO A 137 7.98 1.13 19.61
CA PRO A 137 7.89 1.43 21.03
C PRO A 137 8.46 2.83 21.29
N ARG A 138 7.79 3.64 22.11
CA ARG A 138 8.36 4.92 22.60
C ARG A 138 8.47 4.89 24.11
N PRO A 139 9.62 5.28 24.69
CA PRO A 139 9.76 5.45 26.14
C PRO A 139 8.66 6.38 26.68
N GLY A 140 7.93 5.92 27.69
CA GLY A 140 6.85 6.68 28.34
C GLY A 140 5.51 6.72 27.59
N ALA A 141 5.38 6.09 26.42
CA ALA A 141 4.11 5.96 25.72
C ALA A 141 3.36 4.70 26.18
N ALA A 142 2.06 4.83 26.50
CA ALA A 142 1.22 3.70 26.90
C ALA A 142 0.99 2.68 25.78
N ARG A 143 1.22 3.06 24.51
CA ARG A 143 1.08 2.20 23.33
C ARG A 143 2.18 2.54 22.31
N PRO A 144 2.68 1.54 21.55
CA PRO A 144 3.56 1.79 20.40
C PRO A 144 2.91 2.72 19.39
N ILE A 145 3.74 3.50 18.69
CA ILE A 145 3.30 4.32 17.56
C ILE A 145 3.42 3.49 16.29
N ALA A 146 2.34 3.42 15.51
CA ALA A 146 2.37 2.84 14.17
C ALA A 146 2.84 3.90 13.18
N VAL A 147 4.12 3.85 12.79
CA VAL A 147 4.66 4.71 11.73
C VAL A 147 4.47 4.00 10.39
N ARG A 148 4.05 4.72 9.36
CA ARG A 148 3.60 4.13 8.09
C ARG A 148 4.50 4.51 6.92
N LEU A 149 5.06 3.50 6.28
CA LEU A 149 5.75 3.61 4.99
C LEU A 149 4.74 3.46 3.85
N ASP A 150 4.95 4.17 2.76
CA ASP A 150 4.01 4.15 1.64
C ASP A 150 3.97 2.80 0.93
N LEU A 151 5.11 2.15 0.71
CA LEU A 151 5.24 0.98 -0.15
C LEU A 151 6.26 -0.04 0.38
N ALA A 152 6.00 -1.33 0.15
CA ALA A 152 7.00 -2.40 0.24
C ALA A 152 7.03 -3.24 -1.04
N ALA A 153 8.23 -3.48 -1.53
CA ALA A 153 8.51 -4.19 -2.77
C ALA A 153 9.44 -5.37 -2.53
N LEU A 154 9.42 -6.31 -3.47
CA LEU A 154 10.41 -7.36 -3.60
C LEU A 154 11.26 -7.07 -4.84
N GLU A 155 12.57 -7.12 -4.70
CA GLU A 155 13.48 -7.06 -5.84
C GLU A 155 14.39 -8.30 -5.86
N PRO A 156 14.86 -8.73 -7.04
CA PRO A 156 15.84 -9.81 -7.13
C PRO A 156 17.10 -9.46 -6.35
N HIS A 157 17.61 -10.40 -5.55
CA HIS A 157 18.82 -10.21 -4.78
C HIS A 157 19.53 -11.54 -4.58
N GLN A 158 20.73 -11.66 -5.16
CA GLN A 158 21.50 -12.91 -5.18
C GLN A 158 20.68 -14.05 -5.82
N ASP A 159 20.54 -15.17 -5.12
CA ASP A 159 19.75 -16.33 -5.51
C ASP A 159 18.29 -16.29 -5.02
N GLY A 160 17.87 -15.15 -4.45
CA GLY A 160 16.52 -14.97 -3.93
C GLY A 160 15.99 -13.55 -4.11
N TRP A 161 15.28 -13.07 -3.10
CA TRP A 161 14.61 -11.78 -3.10
C TRP A 161 14.99 -10.96 -1.89
N ARG A 162 14.88 -9.64 -2.03
CA ARG A 162 15.07 -8.68 -0.93
C ARG A 162 13.81 -7.84 -0.77
N ILE A 163 13.38 -7.68 0.47
CA ILE A 163 12.34 -6.74 0.87
C ILE A 163 12.94 -5.34 0.83
N VAL A 164 12.25 -4.42 0.15
CA VAL A 164 12.64 -3.02 0.05
C VAL A 164 11.47 -2.14 0.47
N LEU A 165 11.76 -1.16 1.31
CA LEU A 165 10.78 -0.23 1.83
C LEU A 165 10.95 1.14 1.18
N TRP A 166 9.84 1.71 0.69
CA TRP A 166 9.84 2.96 -0.04
C TRP A 166 8.88 3.98 0.60
N GLU A 167 9.35 5.21 0.72
CA GLU A 167 8.57 6.39 1.07
C GLU A 167 8.39 7.25 -0.18
N ALA A 168 7.14 7.59 -0.52
CA ALA A 168 6.84 8.43 -1.67
C ALA A 168 6.67 9.89 -1.21
N LYS A 169 7.22 10.84 -1.97
CA LYS A 169 7.00 12.27 -1.72
C LYS A 169 6.82 13.02 -3.03
N MET A 170 6.14 14.15 -2.95
CA MET A 170 6.11 15.10 -4.06
C MET A 170 7.34 16.00 -4.02
N ALA A 171 7.90 16.36 -5.17
CA ALA A 171 9.00 17.30 -5.26
C ALA A 171 8.66 18.67 -4.65
N ASN A 172 7.38 19.06 -4.61
CA ASN A 172 6.92 20.29 -3.98
C ASN A 172 6.51 20.14 -2.50
N ASP A 173 6.71 18.98 -1.89
CA ASP A 173 6.41 18.76 -0.48
C ASP A 173 7.38 19.57 0.40
N GLY A 174 6.85 20.51 1.18
CA GLY A 174 7.61 21.33 2.13
C GLY A 174 8.30 20.54 3.24
N ARG A 175 7.94 19.27 3.44
CA ARG A 175 8.61 18.36 4.40
C ARG A 175 9.84 17.69 3.81
N ALA A 176 9.91 17.57 2.48
CA ALA A 176 11.10 17.11 1.74
C ALA A 176 11.99 18.29 1.31
N LYS A 177 11.37 19.44 1.00
CA LYS A 177 12.06 20.72 0.75
C LYS A 177 12.48 21.37 2.05
N SER A 178 13.78 21.31 2.38
CA SER A 178 14.31 22.05 3.52
C SER A 178 15.64 22.73 3.17
N LEU A 179 15.83 23.96 3.64
CA LEU A 179 17.13 24.64 3.66
C LEU A 179 18.04 24.03 4.74
N THR A 180 17.47 23.42 5.77
CA THR A 180 18.14 22.67 6.83
C THR A 180 17.81 21.17 6.69
N GLU A 181 17.74 20.40 7.78
CA GLU A 181 17.29 19.00 7.74
C GLU A 181 15.79 18.91 7.38
N PRO A 182 15.39 18.04 6.44
CA PRO A 182 13.97 17.80 6.14
C PRO A 182 13.21 17.20 7.35
N THR A 183 11.98 17.63 7.60
CA THR A 183 11.18 17.14 8.74
C THR A 183 10.82 15.65 8.62
N THR A 184 10.82 15.10 7.41
CA THR A 184 10.69 13.67 7.14
C THR A 184 11.84 12.84 7.72
N MET A 185 13.00 13.45 8.02
CA MET A 185 14.16 12.70 8.51
C MET A 185 14.01 12.19 9.93
N ALA A 186 13.22 12.86 10.78
CA ALA A 186 12.90 12.35 12.10
C ALA A 186 12.11 11.03 12.02
N GLN A 187 11.22 10.92 11.03
CA GLN A 187 10.47 9.70 10.74
C GLN A 187 11.39 8.62 10.16
N HIS A 188 12.24 9.00 9.20
CA HIS A 188 13.24 8.10 8.62
C HIS A 188 14.16 7.48 9.67
N ARG A 189 14.68 8.28 10.61
CA ARG A 189 15.49 7.76 11.74
C ARG A 189 14.75 6.70 12.55
N GLY A 190 13.46 6.93 12.83
CA GLY A 190 12.64 5.95 13.54
C GLY A 190 12.49 4.63 12.77
N TYR A 191 12.40 4.67 11.44
CA TYR A 191 12.43 3.45 10.62
C TYR A 191 13.77 2.75 10.68
N SER A 192 14.86 3.49 10.48
CA SER A 192 16.21 2.94 10.49
C SER A 192 16.51 2.28 11.83
N GLU A 193 16.17 2.90 12.96
CA GLU A 193 16.32 2.29 14.29
C GLU A 193 15.52 0.99 14.42
N TRP A 194 14.28 0.96 13.94
CA TRP A 194 13.45 -0.25 14.00
C TRP A 194 13.98 -1.39 13.13
N LEU A 195 14.45 -1.07 11.92
CA LEU A 195 14.95 -2.05 10.95
C LEU A 195 16.32 -2.62 11.31
N GLN A 196 17.10 -1.93 12.15
CA GLN A 196 18.37 -2.44 12.67
C GLN A 196 18.21 -3.41 13.84
N ASP A 197 17.04 -3.45 14.47
CA ASP A 197 16.74 -4.48 15.46
C ASP A 197 16.49 -5.83 14.77
N GLU A 198 17.27 -6.84 15.15
CA GLU A 198 17.23 -8.17 14.51
C GLU A 198 15.88 -8.88 14.67
N ALA A 199 15.19 -8.70 15.81
CA ALA A 199 13.90 -9.33 16.03
C ALA A 199 12.81 -8.69 15.16
N ASN A 200 12.83 -7.37 15.03
CA ASN A 200 11.95 -6.62 14.14
C ASN A 200 12.20 -6.98 12.67
N ALA A 201 13.46 -7.04 12.24
CA ALA A 201 13.84 -7.46 10.90
C ALA A 201 13.35 -8.88 10.58
N ALA A 202 13.57 -9.83 11.50
CA ALA A 202 13.08 -11.20 11.36
C ALA A 202 11.55 -11.27 11.31
N ALA A 203 10.86 -10.50 12.15
CA ALA A 203 9.40 -10.41 12.15
C ALA A 203 8.85 -9.84 10.83
N LEU A 204 9.50 -8.82 10.26
CA LEU A 204 9.12 -8.26 8.97
C LEU A 204 9.31 -9.27 7.83
N ILE A 205 10.41 -10.02 7.84
CA ILE A 205 10.65 -11.10 6.85
C ILE A 205 9.57 -12.18 6.96
N ALA A 206 9.27 -12.64 8.18
CA ALA A 206 8.23 -13.65 8.41
C ALA A 206 6.84 -13.15 7.99
N GLY A 207 6.48 -11.92 8.39
CA GLY A 207 5.23 -11.27 8.00
C GLY A 207 5.10 -11.07 6.50
N THR A 208 6.21 -10.80 5.81
CA THR A 208 6.22 -10.66 4.34
C THR A 208 5.92 -11.97 3.64
N LYS A 209 6.51 -13.09 4.09
CA LYS A 209 6.19 -14.42 3.54
C LYS A 209 4.70 -14.74 3.68
N GLU A 210 4.16 -14.48 4.87
CA GLU A 210 2.74 -14.71 5.14
C GLU A 210 1.83 -13.80 4.32
N ALA A 211 2.18 -12.51 4.19
CA ALA A 211 1.46 -11.57 3.34
C ALA A 211 1.45 -12.03 1.87
N CYS A 212 2.60 -12.44 1.35
CA CYS A 212 2.74 -12.96 -0.02
C CYS A 212 1.92 -14.25 -0.22
N ARG A 213 1.97 -15.18 0.73
CA ARG A 213 1.17 -16.42 0.72
C ARG A 213 -0.32 -16.10 0.68
N LEU A 214 -0.75 -15.11 1.48
CA LEU A 214 -2.15 -14.68 1.49
C LEU A 214 -2.56 -13.97 0.20
N LEU A 215 -1.69 -13.17 -0.41
CA LEU A 215 -1.94 -12.54 -1.72
C LEU A 215 -2.14 -13.58 -2.82
N VAL A 216 -1.31 -14.64 -2.85
CA VAL A 216 -1.49 -15.78 -3.76
C VAL A 216 -2.87 -16.41 -3.56
N ARG A 217 -3.24 -16.70 -2.31
CA ARG A 217 -4.56 -17.26 -2.00
C ARG A 217 -5.71 -16.31 -2.36
N LEU A 218 -5.57 -15.02 -2.09
CA LEU A 218 -6.57 -14.01 -2.42
C LEU A 218 -6.77 -13.88 -3.92
N ARG A 219 -5.71 -14.05 -4.72
CA ARG A 219 -5.83 -14.06 -6.18
C ARG A 219 -6.72 -15.21 -6.66
N GLU A 220 -6.54 -16.41 -6.12
CA GLU A 220 -7.41 -17.56 -6.42
C GLU A 220 -8.86 -17.27 -6.04
N LEU A 221 -9.08 -16.72 -4.83
CA LEU A 221 -10.41 -16.35 -4.35
C LEU A 221 -11.06 -15.25 -5.20
N ALA A 222 -10.28 -14.33 -5.76
CA ALA A 222 -10.81 -13.30 -6.64
C ALA A 222 -11.17 -13.83 -8.03
N ILE A 223 -10.44 -14.83 -8.54
CA ILE A 223 -10.85 -15.58 -9.74
C ILE A 223 -12.16 -16.31 -9.48
N HIS A 224 -12.26 -17.02 -8.34
CA HIS A 224 -13.52 -17.67 -7.90
C HIS A 224 -14.67 -16.66 -7.74
N ALA A 225 -14.39 -15.47 -7.23
CA ALA A 225 -15.35 -14.37 -7.11
C ALA A 225 -15.88 -13.84 -8.46
N GLY A 226 -15.33 -14.30 -9.59
CA GLY A 226 -15.77 -13.92 -10.93
C GLY A 226 -14.87 -12.89 -11.61
N GLN A 227 -13.66 -12.63 -11.10
CA GLN A 227 -12.68 -11.80 -11.80
C GLN A 227 -11.95 -12.61 -12.88
N THR A 228 -12.60 -12.78 -14.03
CA THR A 228 -12.12 -13.64 -15.13
C THR A 228 -10.81 -13.16 -15.77
N ASN A 229 -10.52 -11.85 -15.71
CA ASN A 229 -9.30 -11.25 -16.25
C ASN A 229 -8.26 -10.91 -15.16
N MET A 230 -8.20 -11.70 -14.07
CA MET A 230 -7.29 -11.43 -12.96
C MET A 230 -5.81 -11.51 -13.41
N PRO A 231 -5.05 -10.41 -13.37
CA PRO A 231 -3.63 -10.40 -13.75
C PRO A 231 -2.78 -11.33 -12.87
N PRO A 232 -1.62 -11.81 -13.34
CA PRO A 232 -0.68 -12.53 -12.50
C PRO A 232 -0.11 -11.61 -11.41
N LEU A 233 0.31 -12.18 -10.28
CA LEU A 233 1.13 -11.48 -9.29
C LEU A 233 2.58 -11.41 -9.79
N GLY A 234 3.35 -10.45 -9.25
CA GLY A 234 4.80 -10.38 -9.46
C GLY A 234 5.52 -11.67 -9.06
N LYS A 235 6.65 -11.94 -9.72
CA LYS A 235 7.43 -13.17 -9.52
C LYS A 235 7.95 -13.29 -8.09
N GLY A 236 8.34 -12.17 -7.49
CA GLY A 236 8.81 -12.11 -6.11
C GLY A 236 7.70 -12.44 -5.12
N ILE A 237 6.49 -11.93 -5.35
CA ILE A 237 5.32 -12.23 -4.51
C ILE A 237 5.03 -13.74 -4.54
N VAL A 238 5.01 -14.33 -5.73
CA VAL A 238 4.79 -15.78 -5.89
C VAL A 238 5.92 -16.58 -5.22
N ALA A 239 7.18 -16.19 -5.42
CA ALA A 239 8.33 -16.88 -4.83
C ALA A 239 8.32 -16.79 -3.28
N ALA A 240 8.15 -15.60 -2.71
CA ALA A 240 8.14 -15.37 -1.28
C ALA A 240 6.92 -15.98 -0.57
N GLY A 241 5.78 -16.08 -1.26
CA GLY A 241 4.57 -16.72 -0.75
C GLY A 241 4.56 -18.25 -0.93
N SER A 242 5.53 -18.80 -1.65
CA SER A 242 5.68 -20.25 -1.84
C SER A 242 6.64 -20.84 -0.80
N ASP A 243 6.41 -22.07 -0.37
CA ASP A 243 7.33 -22.82 0.50
C ASP A 243 8.57 -23.36 -0.26
N SER A 244 9.02 -22.64 -1.29
CA SER A 244 10.10 -23.04 -2.20
C SER A 244 11.50 -22.98 -1.58
N GLY A 245 11.62 -22.47 -0.36
CA GLY A 245 12.92 -22.27 0.31
C GLY A 245 13.74 -21.12 -0.27
N THR A 246 13.20 -20.33 -1.20
CA THR A 246 13.91 -19.18 -1.77
C THR A 246 14.34 -18.19 -0.68
N PRO A 247 15.62 -17.78 -0.65
CA PRO A 247 16.09 -16.79 0.32
C PRO A 247 15.31 -15.49 0.22
N LEU A 248 14.97 -14.94 1.39
CA LEU A 248 14.32 -13.63 1.52
C LEU A 248 15.10 -12.80 2.54
N THR A 249 15.71 -11.73 2.07
CA THR A 249 16.47 -10.78 2.90
C THR A 249 15.71 -9.45 3.04
N LEU A 250 16.24 -8.54 3.85
CA LEU A 250 15.67 -7.22 4.07
C LEU A 250 16.73 -6.15 3.78
N ASP A 251 16.40 -5.18 2.94
CA ASP A 251 17.10 -3.90 2.90
C ASP A 251 16.69 -3.08 4.13
N ARG A 252 17.65 -2.80 5.00
CA ARG A 252 17.42 -2.03 6.24
C ARG A 252 17.37 -0.53 6.02
N SER A 253 17.63 -0.07 4.80
CA SER A 253 17.55 1.33 4.43
C SER A 253 16.22 1.62 3.74
N VAL A 254 15.45 2.56 4.30
CA VAL A 254 14.25 3.08 3.64
C VAL A 254 14.66 3.95 2.46
N ARG A 255 14.13 3.64 1.29
CA ARG A 255 14.37 4.38 0.04
C ARG A 255 13.31 5.44 -0.18
N TYR A 256 13.64 6.50 -0.92
CA TYR A 256 12.68 7.52 -1.30
C TYR A 256 12.41 7.50 -2.80
N VAL A 257 11.15 7.67 -3.17
CA VAL A 257 10.75 7.96 -4.56
C VAL A 257 10.04 9.32 -4.61
N ILE A 258 10.52 10.19 -5.49
CA ILE A 258 10.08 11.59 -5.57
C ILE A 258 9.38 11.84 -6.90
N ASP A 259 8.11 12.25 -6.86
CA ASP A 259 7.41 12.74 -8.06
C ASP A 259 7.82 14.18 -8.37
N ALA A 260 8.68 14.35 -9.36
CA ALA A 260 9.15 15.63 -9.88
C ALA A 260 8.51 15.98 -11.24
N ARG A 261 7.54 15.21 -11.74
CA ARG A 261 6.87 15.49 -13.04
C ARG A 261 6.16 16.84 -13.06
N GLY A 262 5.71 17.30 -11.89
CA GLY A 262 5.10 18.62 -11.70
C GLY A 262 6.08 19.76 -11.43
N ASP A 263 7.37 19.47 -11.23
CA ASP A 263 8.41 20.47 -10.94
C ASP A 263 9.07 20.97 -12.23
N THR A 264 8.30 21.70 -13.04
CA THR A 264 8.71 22.16 -14.38
C THR A 264 9.91 23.13 -14.38
N ARG A 265 10.24 23.71 -13.22
CA ARG A 265 11.40 24.58 -13.04
C ARG A 265 12.63 23.85 -12.47
N ALA A 266 12.54 22.53 -12.31
CA ALA A 266 13.56 21.69 -11.71
C ALA A 266 14.07 22.23 -10.36
N THR A 267 13.18 22.81 -9.53
CA THR A 267 13.56 23.43 -8.26
C THR A 267 14.04 22.43 -7.23
N PHE A 268 13.58 21.17 -7.29
CA PHE A 268 13.98 20.12 -6.37
C PHE A 268 15.47 19.78 -6.52
N ILE A 269 15.89 19.54 -7.77
CA ILE A 269 17.29 19.24 -8.09
C ILE A 269 18.13 20.52 -8.11
N GLY A 270 17.65 21.59 -8.77
CA GLY A 270 18.39 22.84 -8.93
C GLY A 270 18.74 23.54 -7.62
N ASN A 271 17.97 23.31 -6.56
CA ASN A 271 18.27 23.82 -5.21
C ASN A 271 18.97 22.80 -4.30
N GLY A 272 19.39 21.64 -4.82
CA GLY A 272 20.11 20.60 -4.10
C GLY A 272 19.30 19.85 -3.03
N HIS A 273 17.97 19.85 -3.11
CA HIS A 273 17.14 19.11 -2.16
C HIS A 273 17.31 17.60 -2.31
N ASP A 274 17.47 17.11 -3.54
CA ASP A 274 17.74 15.71 -3.83
C ASP A 274 19.09 15.25 -3.27
N ALA A 275 20.16 16.03 -3.48
CA ALA A 275 21.50 15.71 -3.00
C ALA A 275 21.53 15.62 -1.46
N LYS A 276 20.81 16.53 -0.80
CA LYS A 276 20.65 16.48 0.66
C LYS A 276 19.89 15.24 1.11
N LEU A 277 18.79 14.89 0.45
CA LEU A 277 18.01 13.72 0.80
C LEU A 277 18.83 12.43 0.59
N ARG A 278 19.59 12.32 -0.49
CA ARG A 278 20.54 11.21 -0.73
C ARG A 278 21.59 11.11 0.37
N GLY A 279 22.16 12.23 0.79
CA GLY A 279 23.15 12.27 1.87
C GLY A 279 22.62 11.78 3.22
N LEU A 280 21.30 11.84 3.45
CA LEU A 280 20.67 11.48 4.72
C LEU A 280 19.96 10.11 4.69
N ALA A 281 19.28 9.79 3.60
CA ALA A 281 18.48 8.56 3.45
C ALA A 281 19.18 7.46 2.63
N GLY A 282 20.32 7.77 2.01
CA GLY A 282 21.06 6.85 1.14
C GLY A 282 20.50 6.84 -0.29
N HIS A 283 19.39 6.14 -0.51
CA HIS A 283 18.82 6.00 -1.85
C HIS A 283 17.58 6.89 -2.06
N VAL A 284 17.62 7.64 -3.17
CA VAL A 284 16.52 8.49 -3.65
C VAL A 284 16.38 8.29 -5.15
N GLN A 285 15.17 8.02 -5.61
CA GLN A 285 14.83 8.02 -7.03
C GLN A 285 13.94 9.24 -7.31
N VAL A 286 14.32 10.04 -8.31
CA VAL A 286 13.54 11.22 -8.73
C VAL A 286 12.94 10.91 -10.09
N ILE A 287 11.61 10.99 -10.19
CA ILE A 287 10.86 10.70 -11.42
C ILE A 287 10.41 12.02 -12.03
N GLY A 288 11.06 12.43 -13.10
CA GLY A 288 10.77 13.61 -13.90
C GLY A 288 9.77 13.32 -15.03
N GLN A 289 9.49 14.35 -15.84
CA GLN A 289 8.61 14.20 -17.01
C GLN A 289 9.24 13.28 -18.05
N GLY A 290 8.50 12.25 -18.46
CA GLY A 290 8.96 11.27 -19.45
C GLY A 290 9.71 10.08 -18.86
N ASP A 291 10.08 10.14 -17.58
CA ASP A 291 10.72 9.02 -16.89
C ASP A 291 9.73 7.89 -16.64
N LEU A 292 10.25 6.65 -16.60
CA LEU A 292 9.47 5.49 -16.22
C LEU A 292 9.16 5.51 -14.72
N LEU A 293 8.01 4.95 -14.35
CA LEU A 293 7.56 4.83 -12.96
C LEU A 293 8.11 3.57 -12.25
N THR A 294 8.98 2.82 -12.92
CA THR A 294 9.61 1.61 -12.37
C THR A 294 10.61 1.98 -11.29
N LEU A 295 10.55 1.31 -10.14
CA LEU A 295 11.44 1.54 -9.01
C LEU A 295 12.84 0.96 -9.31
N ASP A 296 13.87 1.68 -8.89
CA ASP A 296 15.27 1.25 -9.05
C ASP A 296 15.56 0.00 -8.22
N THR A 297 16.28 -0.95 -8.81
CA THR A 297 16.82 -2.14 -8.13
C THR A 297 18.30 -1.97 -7.84
N LEU A 298 18.76 -2.34 -6.63
CA LEU A 298 20.15 -2.15 -6.19
C LEU A 298 20.94 -3.44 -6.00
#